data_AF-A0A0V8JAK8-F1
#
_entry.id   AF-A0A0V8JAK8-F1
#
_cell.length_a   1.000
_cell.length_b   1.000
_cell.length_c   1.000
_cell.angle_alpha   90.00
_cell.angle_beta   90.00
_cell.angle_gamma   90.00
#
_symmetry.space_group_name_H-M   'P 1'
#
loop_
_entity.id
_entity.type
_entity.pdbx_description
1 polymer ?
#
loop_
_entity_poly.entity_id
_entity_poly.type
_entity_poly.pdbx_seq_one_letter_code
_entity_poly.pdbx_strand_id
1 'polypeptide(L)'
;MWLILGLIAIVATIINLYMYKTGKDYKLAMAMGLSFTALTLCAEHSLVSDWVKGEDWSALMDVVPTMEKAVWFLTIVSILLNIAPILLELKGKK
;
A
#
# COMPACT_ATOMS: atom_id res chain seq x y z
N MET A 1 13.05 6.03 0.21
CA MET A 1 11.78 6.73 0.53
C MET A 1 10.58 5.79 0.46
N TRP A 2 10.40 5.03 -0.64
CA TRP A 2 9.24 4.15 -0.82
C TRP A 2 9.05 3.12 0.32
N LEU A 3 10.12 2.46 0.81
CA LEU A 3 10.03 1.53 1.95
C LEU A 3 9.45 2.15 3.23
N ILE A 4 9.78 3.40 3.51
CA ILE A 4 9.27 4.11 4.69
C ILE A 4 7.77 4.38 4.52
N LEU A 5 7.35 4.82 3.34
CA LEU A 5 5.94 5.02 3.00
C LEU A 5 5.16 3.70 3.09
N GLY A 6 5.76 2.60 2.63
CA GLY A 6 5.17 1.26 2.72
C GLY A 6 4.99 0.80 4.17
N LEU A 7 5.99 1.06 5.03
CA LEU A 7 5.89 0.78 6.46
C LEU A 7 4.77 1.59 7.13
N ILE A 8 4.65 2.88 6.81
CA ILE A 8 3.56 3.73 7.31
C ILE A 8 2.20 3.19 6.83
N ALA A 9 2.10 2.75 5.57
CA ALA A 9 0.89 2.13 5.05
C ALA A 9 0.49 0.87 5.84
N ILE A 10 1.46 0.00 6.17
CA ILE A 10 1.23 -1.20 6.98
C ILE A 10 0.74 -0.83 8.38
N VAL A 11 1.41 0.12 9.05
CA VAL A 11 1.01 0.57 10.39
C VAL A 11 -0.39 1.15 10.38
N ALA A 12 -0.71 2.03 9.42
CA ALA A 12 -2.04 2.59 9.27
C ALA A 12 -3.11 1.52 9.00
N THR A 13 -2.79 0.48 8.21
CA THR A 13 -3.67 -0.65 7.94
C THR A 13 -3.92 -1.48 9.21
N ILE A 14 -2.91 -1.72 10.04
CA ILE A 14 -3.08 -2.40 11.33
C ILE A 14 -3.97 -1.58 12.26
N ILE A 15 -3.75 -0.26 12.33
CA ILE A 15 -4.58 0.66 13.13
C ILE A 15 -6.04 0.62 12.65
N ASN A 16 -6.27 0.68 11.33
CA ASN A 16 -7.60 0.54 10.72
C ASN A 16 -8.32 -0.73 11.22
N LEU A 17 -7.69 -1.89 11.06
CA LEU A 17 -8.28 -3.17 11.48
C LEU A 17 -8.52 -3.24 12.99
N TYR A 18 -7.62 -2.69 13.80
CA TYR A 18 -7.77 -2.63 15.24
C TYR A 18 -8.93 -1.71 15.68
N MET A 19 -9.06 -0.54 15.05
CA MET A 19 -10.15 0.40 15.32
C MET A 19 -11.50 -0.22 14.97
N TYR A 20 -11.60 -0.87 13.81
CA TYR A 20 -12.80 -1.62 13.42
C TYR A 20 -13.17 -2.68 14.47
N LYS A 21 -12.20 -3.51 14.89
CA LYS A 21 -12.42 -4.57 15.89
C LYS A 21 -12.87 -4.02 17.26
N THR A 22 -12.46 -2.80 17.60
CA THR A 22 -12.82 -2.14 18.87
C THR A 22 -14.07 -1.26 18.76
N GLY A 23 -14.77 -1.28 17.61
CA GLY A 23 -15.97 -0.47 17.37
C GLY A 23 -15.70 1.03 17.25
N LYS A 24 -14.45 1.44 17.00
CA LYS A 24 -14.04 2.83 16.79
C LYS A 24 -14.09 3.18 15.30
N ASP A 25 -14.19 4.47 14.99
CA ASP A 25 -14.18 4.95 13.61
C ASP A 25 -12.80 4.74 12.96
N TYR A 26 -12.73 3.77 12.05
CA TYR A 26 -11.50 3.35 11.37
C TYR A 26 -11.24 4.09 10.06
N LYS A 27 -12.19 4.90 9.56
CA LYS A 27 -12.17 5.42 8.18
C LYS A 27 -10.97 6.31 7.88
N LEU A 28 -10.53 7.09 8.86
CA LEU A 28 -9.32 7.91 8.72
C LEU A 28 -8.06 7.05 8.62
N ALA A 29 -7.92 6.02 9.46
CA ALA A 29 -6.81 5.08 9.39
C ALA A 29 -6.82 4.28 8.07
N MET A 30 -8.01 3.89 7.60
CA MET A 30 -8.19 3.28 6.27
C MET A 30 -7.72 4.20 5.14
N ALA A 31 -8.17 5.46 5.15
CA ALA A 31 -7.78 6.45 4.14
C ALA A 31 -6.27 6.66 4.15
N MET A 32 -5.66 6.79 5.33
CA MET A 32 -4.20 6.86 5.47
C MET A 32 -3.51 5.62 4.89
N GLY A 33 -3.97 4.41 5.23
CA GLY A 33 -3.40 3.16 4.71
C GLY A 33 -3.38 3.10 3.18
N LEU A 34 -4.49 3.47 2.54
CA LEU A 34 -4.60 3.55 1.08
C LEU A 34 -3.74 4.67 0.48
N SER A 35 -3.75 5.88 1.09
CA SER A 35 -2.94 7.01 0.64
C SER A 35 -1.44 6.71 0.69
N PHE A 36 -0.94 6.12 1.78
CA PHE A 36 0.47 5.75 1.88
C PHE A 36 0.84 4.57 0.97
N THR A 37 -0.10 3.66 0.68
CA THR A 37 0.09 2.65 -0.37
C THR A 37 0.29 3.33 -1.74
N ALA A 38 -0.58 4.28 -2.10
CA ALA A 38 -0.44 5.03 -3.35
C ALA A 38 0.86 5.85 -3.41
N LEU A 39 1.23 6.53 -2.32
CA LEU A 39 2.50 7.27 -2.25
C LEU A 39 3.72 6.35 -2.37
N THR A 40 3.62 5.11 -1.86
CA THR A 40 4.67 4.09 -2.03
C THR A 40 4.86 3.74 -3.51
N LEU A 41 3.76 3.55 -4.26
CA LEU A 41 3.80 3.32 -5.70
C LEU A 41 4.41 4.51 -6.46
N CYS A 42 4.02 5.73 -6.11
CA CYS A 42 4.61 6.93 -6.74
C CYS A 42 6.12 7.06 -6.47
N ALA A 43 6.56 6.71 -5.25
CA ALA A 43 7.96 6.77 -4.86
C ALA A 43 8.78 5.64 -5.52
N GLU A 44 8.20 4.46 -5.69
CA GLU A 44 8.82 3.36 -6.45
C GLU A 44 8.92 3.69 -7.94
N HIS A 45 7.87 4.25 -8.53
CA HIS A 45 7.91 4.71 -9.92
C HIS A 45 8.95 5.82 -10.14
N SER A 46 9.12 6.71 -9.16
CA SER A 46 10.18 7.73 -9.20
C SER A 46 11.58 7.10 -9.18
N LEU A 47 11.79 6.04 -8.39
CA LEU A 47 13.05 5.27 -8.38
C LEU A 47 13.34 4.66 -9.76
N VAL A 48 12.34 4.06 -10.40
CA VAL A 48 12.49 3.52 -11.76
C VAL A 48 12.83 4.64 -12.76
N SER A 49 12.18 5.81 -12.65
CA SER A 49 12.50 6.96 -13.48
C SER A 49 13.95 7.44 -13.31
N ASP A 50 14.47 7.42 -12.09
CA ASP A 50 15.84 7.82 -11.81
C ASP A 50 16.86 6.82 -12.38
N TRP A 51 16.57 5.51 -12.35
CA TRP A 51 17.39 4.51 -13.04
C TRP A 51 17.39 4.69 -14.56
N VAL A 52 16.26 5.04 -15.17
CA VAL A 52 16.21 5.36 -16.61
C VAL A 52 17.06 6.58 -16.94
N LYS A 53 16.94 7.66 -16.15
CA LYS A 53 17.74 8.89 -16.37
C LYS A 53 19.23 8.67 -16.13
N GLY A 54 19.57 7.78 -15.20
CA GLY A 54 20.95 7.38 -14.93
C GLY A 54 21.50 6.31 -15.88
N GLU A 55 20.72 5.88 -16.87
CA GLU A 55 21.06 4.80 -17.80
C GLU A 55 21.46 3.49 -17.11
N ASP A 56 20.91 3.22 -15.92
CA ASP A 56 21.15 2.00 -15.15
C ASP A 56 20.27 0.84 -15.66
N TRP A 57 20.54 0.42 -16.90
CA TRP A 57 19.80 -0.66 -17.56
C TRP A 57 19.95 -2.00 -16.82
N SER A 58 21.08 -2.19 -16.14
CA SER A 58 21.32 -3.40 -15.34
C SER A 58 20.35 -3.47 -14.17
N ALA A 59 20.17 -2.38 -13.40
CA ALA A 59 19.19 -2.34 -12.32
C ALA A 59 17.76 -2.51 -12.84
N LEU A 60 17.43 -1.90 -13.99
CA LEU A 60 16.13 -2.06 -14.62
C LEU A 60 15.82 -3.52 -14.99
N MET A 61 16.79 -4.26 -15.53
CA MET A 61 16.60 -5.65 -15.93
C MET A 61 16.59 -6.63 -14.74
N ASP A 62 17.42 -6.38 -13.72
CA ASP A 62 17.58 -7.31 -12.60
C ASP A 62 16.51 -7.10 -11.50
N VAL A 63 16.18 -5.84 -11.19
CA VAL A 63 15.38 -5.49 -10.01
C VAL A 63 13.91 -5.27 -10.32
N VAL A 64 13.59 -4.50 -11.38
CA VAL A 64 12.21 -4.06 -11.68
C VAL A 64 11.24 -5.24 -11.89
N PRO A 65 11.57 -6.31 -12.63
CA PRO A 65 10.62 -7.41 -12.86
C PRO A 65 10.21 -8.14 -11.59
N THR A 66 11.11 -8.20 -10.59
CA THR A 66 10.80 -8.83 -9.30
C THR A 66 10.04 -7.86 -8.39
N MET A 67 10.44 -6.59 -8.37
CA MET A 67 9.75 -5.55 -7.61
C MET A 67 8.31 -5.34 -8.08
N GLU A 68 8.07 -5.29 -9.38
CA GLU A 68 6.74 -5.10 -9.98
C GLU A 68 5.73 -6.15 -9.49
N LYS A 69 6.12 -7.43 -9.52
CA LYS A 69 5.29 -8.52 -9.01
C LYS A 69 4.99 -8.39 -7.52
N ALA A 70 6.01 -8.04 -6.72
CA ALA A 70 5.86 -7.88 -5.29
C ALA A 70 4.93 -6.70 -4.95
N VAL A 71 5.11 -5.58 -5.64
CA VAL A 71 4.33 -4.36 -5.47
C VAL A 71 2.87 -4.57 -5.86
N TRP A 72 2.59 -5.29 -6.95
CA TRP A 72 1.23 -5.68 -7.31
C TRP A 72 0.55 -6.51 -6.23
N PHE A 73 1.22 -7.57 -5.77
CA PHE A 73 0.70 -8.45 -4.73
C PHE A 73 0.40 -7.66 -3.44
N LEU A 74 1.36 -6.86 -2.97
CA LEU A 74 1.20 -6.05 -1.76
C LEU A 74 0.11 -4.99 -1.90
N THR A 75 -0.05 -4.40 -3.08
CA THR A 75 -1.10 -3.41 -3.35
C THR A 75 -2.48 -4.06 -3.27
N ILE A 76 -2.66 -5.22 -3.89
CA ILE A 76 -3.92 -5.98 -3.82
C ILE A 76 -4.24 -6.31 -2.36
N VAL A 77 -3.27 -6.83 -1.60
CA VAL A 77 -3.44 -7.13 -0.17
C VAL A 77 -3.81 -5.88 0.62
N SER A 78 -3.13 -4.75 0.40
CA SER A 78 -3.41 -3.48 1.08
C SER A 78 -4.83 -2.99 0.81
N ILE A 79 -5.29 -3.03 -0.44
CA ILE A 79 -6.65 -2.65 -0.83
C ILE A 79 -7.66 -3.55 -0.13
N LEU A 80 -7.47 -4.87 -0.18
CA LEU A 80 -8.38 -5.83 0.44
C LEU A 80 -8.48 -5.62 1.95
N LEU A 81 -7.35 -5.47 2.64
CA LEU A 81 -7.32 -5.27 4.09
C LEU A 81 -7.94 -3.94 4.49
N ASN A 82 -7.67 -2.86 3.75
CA ASN A 82 -8.20 -1.55 4.12
C ASN A 82 -9.71 -1.43 3.87
N ILE A 83 -10.23 -2.07 2.81
CA ILE A 83 -11.66 -2.04 2.47
C ILE A 83 -12.47 -3.07 3.27
N ALA A 84 -11.85 -4.13 3.82
CA ALA A 84 -12.54 -5.20 4.54
C ALA A 84 -13.50 -4.71 5.66
N PRO A 85 -13.13 -3.75 6.54
CA PRO A 85 -14.04 -3.19 7.53
C PRO A 85 -15.36 -2.65 6.93
N ILE A 86 -15.30 -1.91 5.82
CA ILE A 86 -16.50 -1.38 5.14
C ILE A 86 -17.38 -2.53 4.64
N LEU A 87 -16.78 -3.54 4.01
CA LEU A 87 -17.51 -4.69 3.48
C LEU A 87 -18.22 -5.48 4.60
N LEU A 88 -17.56 -5.62 5.75
CA LEU A 88 -18.14 -6.30 6.91
C LEU A 88 -19.28 -5.49 7.54
N GLU A 89 -19.14 -4.17 7.64
CA GLU A 89 -20.24 -3.29 8.08
C GLU A 89 -21.46 -3.38 7.16
N LEU A 90 -21.24 -3.41 5.85
CA LEU A 90 -22.33 -3.54 4.87
C LEU A 90 -23.03 -4.91 4.96
N LYS A 91 -22.28 -5.98 5.23
CA LYS A 91 -22.84 -7.33 5.42
C LYS A 91 -23.66 -7.45 6.69
N GLY A 92 -23.26 -6.79 7.79
CA GLY A 92 -23.97 -6.83 9.07
C GLY A 92 -25.24 -5.98 9.13
N LYS A 93 -25.47 -5.10 8.13
CA LYS A 93 -26.71 -4.31 8.00
C LYS A 93 -27.82 -5.02 7.22
N LYS A 94 -27.53 -6.16 6.59
CA LYS A 94 -28.54 -7.05 5.99
C LYS A 94 -29.03 -8.03 7.05
#